data_AF-A0A6M0ELE6-F1
#
_entry.id   AF-A0A6M0ELE6-F1
#
_cell.length_a   1.000
_cell.length_b   1.000
_cell.length_c   1.000
_cell.angle_alpha   90.00
_cell.angle_beta   90.00
_cell.angle_gamma   90.00
#
_symmetry.space_group_name_H-M   'P 1'
#
loop_
_entity.id
_entity.type
_entity.pdbx_description
1 polymer ?
#
loop_
_entity_poly.entity_id
_entity_poly.type
_entity_poly.pdbx_seq_one_letter_code
_entity_poly.pdbx_strand_id
1 'polypeptide(L)' 'MPINPIFNPDGDDKTENRSIWFGNTTNLMQLNDVRYQWAVGLYQQMRENFWIS' A
#
# COMPACT_ATOMS: atom_id res chain seq x y z
N MET A 1 -6.17 -18.67 -7.46
CA MET A 1 -5.02 -17.91 -6.92
C MET A 1 -5.03 -18.06 -5.42
N PRO A 2 -3.88 -18.31 -4.77
CA PRO A 2 -3.83 -18.37 -3.31
C PRO A 2 -4.25 -17.02 -2.72
N ILE A 3 -4.98 -17.08 -1.61
CA ILE A 3 -5.42 -15.90 -0.87
C ILE A 3 -4.20 -15.34 -0.13
N ASN A 4 -3.94 -14.04 -0.25
CA ASN A 4 -2.87 -13.40 0.50
C ASN A 4 -3.20 -13.46 2.01
N PRO A 5 -2.22 -13.82 2.86
CA PRO A 5 -2.43 -13.83 4.30
C PRO A 5 -2.73 -12.43 4.82
N ILE A 6 -3.41 -12.31 5.97
CA ILE A 6 -3.69 -10.99 6.58
C ILE A 6 -2.38 -10.29 6.94
N PHE A 7 -1.39 -11.04 7.42
CA PHE A 7 -0.07 -10.56 7.78
C PHE A 7 0.98 -11.60 7.36
N ASN A 8 2.11 -11.13 6.86
CA ASN A 8 3.22 -11.97 6.41
C ASN A 8 4.54 -11.48 7.04
N PRO A 9 5.05 -12.14 8.10
CA PRO A 9 6.26 -11.69 8.78
C PRO A 9 7.53 -11.80 7.92
N ASP A 10 7.54 -12.70 6.93
CA ASP A 10 8.68 -12.93 6.04
C ASP A 10 8.58 -12.12 4.73
N GLY A 11 7.66 -11.15 4.68
CA GLY A 11 7.47 -10.25 3.54
C GLY A 11 8.63 -9.27 3.35
N ASP A 12 8.90 -8.89 2.10
CA ASP A 12 9.86 -7.86 1.73
C ASP A 12 9.14 -6.56 1.36
N ASP A 13 9.26 -5.56 2.23
CA ASP A 13 8.66 -4.24 2.07
C ASP A 13 9.55 -3.22 1.36
N LYS A 14 10.74 -3.63 0.90
CA LYS A 14 11.64 -2.73 0.19
C LYS A 14 10.96 -2.11 -1.02
N THR A 15 11.11 -0.80 -1.14
CA THR A 15 10.52 0.02 -2.21
C THR A 15 10.86 -0.52 -3.60
N GLU A 16 12.03 -1.13 -3.78
CA GLU A 16 12.58 -1.70 -5.02
C GLU A 16 11.93 -3.01 -5.46
N ASN A 17 11.46 -3.84 -4.52
CA ASN A 17 10.86 -5.15 -4.78
C ASN A 17 9.33 -5.14 -4.73
N ARG A 18 8.74 -4.07 -4.19
CA ARG A 18 7.28 -3.93 -4.06
C ARG A 18 6.58 -3.80 -5.41
N SER A 19 5.71 -4.74 -5.75
CA SER A 19 4.83 -4.70 -6.94
C SER A 19 3.38 -4.48 -6.54
N ILE A 20 2.56 -3.97 -7.47
CA ILE A 20 1.10 -3.81 -7.25
C ILE A 20 0.43 -5.19 -7.18
N TRP A 21 0.91 -6.15 -7.98
CA TRP A 21 0.36 -7.49 -8.09
C TRP A 21 1.43 -8.52 -7.77
N PHE A 22 1.03 -9.61 -7.10
CA PHE A 22 1.88 -10.76 -6.80
C PHE A 22 3.17 -10.44 -6.01
N GLY A 23 3.20 -9.31 -5.28
CA GLY A 23 4.32 -8.94 -4.42
C GLY A 23 4.33 -9.74 -3.11
N ASN A 24 5.52 -9.99 -2.57
CA ASN A 24 5.69 -10.60 -1.25
C ASN A 24 5.72 -9.51 -0.16
N THR A 25 4.59 -8.91 0.18
CA THR A 25 4.51 -7.81 1.16
C THR A 25 4.13 -8.32 2.55
N THR A 26 4.46 -7.57 3.60
CA THR A 26 4.05 -7.91 4.99
C THR A 26 2.60 -7.54 5.29
N ASN A 27 1.99 -6.71 4.44
CA ASN A 27 0.66 -6.10 4.57
C ASN A 27 0.52 -5.06 5.68
N LEU A 28 1.65 -4.55 6.20
CA LEU A 28 1.66 -3.40 7.10
C LEU A 28 1.38 -2.09 6.36
N MET A 29 0.56 -1.22 6.95
CA MET A 29 0.30 0.12 6.43
C MET A 29 1.44 1.08 6.79
N GLN A 30 2.45 1.18 5.93
CA GLN A 30 3.58 2.10 6.11
C GLN A 30 3.49 3.29 5.15
N LEU A 31 2.98 4.42 5.65
CA LEU A 31 2.79 5.64 4.84
C LEU A 31 4.08 6.45 4.63
N ASN A 32 5.14 6.16 5.38
CA ASN A 32 6.44 6.83 5.24
C ASN A 32 7.33 6.25 4.13
N ASP A 33 7.11 4.98 3.76
CA ASP A 33 7.92 4.28 2.75
C ASP A 33 6.99 3.69 1.68
N VAL A 34 6.71 4.52 0.67
CA VAL A 34 5.75 4.23 -0.40
C VAL A 34 6.48 4.25 -1.74
N ARG A 35 6.37 3.16 -2.52
CA ARG A 35 6.97 3.07 -3.86
C ARG A 35 6.31 4.02 -4.86
N TYR A 36 4.98 4.09 -4.80
CA TYR A 36 4.17 4.84 -5.74
C TYR A 36 3.75 6.18 -5.14
N GLN A 37 4.58 7.21 -5.31
CA GLN A 37 4.33 8.54 -4.73
C GLN A 37 3.00 9.16 -5.18
N TRP A 38 2.53 8.85 -6.39
CA TRP A 38 1.21 9.28 -6.88
C TRP A 38 0.05 8.79 -6.01
N ALA A 39 0.20 7.64 -5.33
CA ALA A 39 -0.85 7.08 -4.47
C ALA A 39 -1.05 7.94 -3.22
N VAL A 40 0.01 8.57 -2.70
CA VAL A 40 -0.06 9.50 -1.57
C VAL A 40 -0.85 10.75 -1.95
N GLY A 41 -0.58 11.32 -3.13
CA GLY A 41 -1.32 12.47 -3.65
C GLY A 41 -2.81 12.17 -3.87
N LEU A 42 -3.13 11.00 -4.41
CA LEU A 42 -4.52 10.57 -4.58
C LEU A 42 -5.24 10.41 -3.22
N TYR A 43 -4.57 9.80 -2.23
CA TYR A 43 -5.12 9.65 -0.89
C TYR A 43 -5.41 11.01 -0.23
N GLN A 44 -4.52 11.99 -0.43
CA GLN A 44 -4.73 13.35 0.06
C GLN A 44 -5.97 14.00 -0.59
N GLN A 45 -6.08 13.93 -1.92
CA GLN A 45 -7.24 14.49 -2.65
C GLN A 45 -8.56 13.84 -2.22
N MET A 46 -8.58 12.53 -2.00
CA MET A 46 -9.78 11.82 -1.53
C MET A 46 -10.22 12.29 -0.14
N ARG A 47 -9.27 12.57 0.75
CA ARG A 47 -9.57 13.11 2.09
C ARG A 47 -10.09 14.54 2.05
N GLU A 48 -9.48 15.38 1.22
CA GLU A 48 -9.86 16.80 1.09
C GLU A 48 -11.25 16.97 0.46
N ASN A 49 -11.64 16.08 -0.45
CA ASN A 49 -12.92 16.12 -1.16
C ASN A 49 -14.08 15.44 -0.39
N PHE A 50 -13.90 15.09 0.88
CA PHE A 50 -14.96 14.48 1.68
C PHE A 50 -16.05 15.52 2.01
N TRP A 51 -17.30 15.21 1.67
CA TRP A 51 -18.47 16.02 2.03
C TRP A 51 -19.64 15.11 2.47
N ILE A 52 -20.51 15.65 3.32
CA ILE A 52 -21.71 14.98 3.82
C ILE A 52 -22.91 15.73 3.26
N SER A 53 -23.84 15.03 2.62
CA SER A 53 -25.11 15.56 2.14
C SER A 53 -26.15 15.64 3.25
#